data_AF-A0A9E4H111-F1
#
_entry.id   AF-A0A9E4H111-F1
#
_cell.length_a   1.000
_cell.length_b   1.000
_cell.length_c   1.000
_cell.angle_alpha   90.00
_cell.angle_beta   90.00
_cell.angle_gamma   90.00
#
_symmetry.space_group_name_H-M   'P 1'
#
loop_
_entity.id
_entity.type
_entity.pdbx_description
1 polymer ?
#
loop_
_entity_poly.entity_id
_entity_poly.type
_entity_poly.pdbx_seq_one_letter_code
_entity_poly.pdbx_strand_id
1 'polypeptide(L)'
;MSTVSLSTNKMKTWVLLLATFLITNFLFFIDEGYFDFTWISLWGNWVMFVIYFLFIFTGQWLMTRLSWRFEPGPLSYIFGITLGSVLGGGLLIVLLSA
;
A
#
# COMPACT_ATOMS: atom_id res chain seq x y z
N MET A 1 -12.84 28.45 -6.39
CA MET A 1 -13.48 27.17 -6.02
C MET A 1 -12.69 25.92 -6.48
N SER A 2 -11.72 26.01 -7.38
CA SER A 2 -10.97 24.85 -7.95
C SER A 2 -9.65 24.50 -7.25
N THR A 3 -9.05 25.41 -6.48
CA THR A 3 -7.73 25.19 -5.85
C THR A 3 -7.79 24.30 -4.61
N VAL A 4 -8.91 24.34 -3.87
CA VAL A 4 -9.11 23.60 -2.61
C VAL A 4 -9.38 22.11 -2.84
N SER A 5 -10.09 21.74 -3.91
CA SER A 5 -10.35 20.33 -4.24
C SER A 5 -9.11 19.60 -4.76
N LEU A 6 -8.24 20.30 -5.49
CA LEU A 6 -6.96 19.78 -6.00
C LEU A 6 -5.98 19.46 -4.86
N SER A 7 -5.83 20.34 -3.86
CA SER A 7 -4.94 20.07 -2.73
C SER A 7 -5.41 18.88 -1.89
N THR A 8 -6.73 18.75 -1.73
CA THR A 8 -7.34 17.69 -0.94
C THR A 8 -7.12 16.31 -1.56
N ASN A 9 -7.27 16.17 -2.89
CA ASN A 9 -6.99 14.91 -3.58
C ASN A 9 -5.51 14.54 -3.56
N LYS A 10 -4.61 15.52 -3.73
CA LYS A 10 -3.16 15.26 -3.63
C LYS A 10 -2.78 14.73 -2.25
N MET A 11 -3.25 15.36 -1.16
CA MET A 11 -2.98 14.90 0.21
C MET A 11 -3.43 13.46 0.43
N LYS A 12 -4.60 13.08 -0.08
CA LYS A 12 -5.16 11.73 0.05
C LYS A 12 -4.29 10.67 -0.62
N THR A 13 -3.80 10.94 -1.84
CA THR A 13 -2.90 10.02 -2.54
C THR A 13 -1.56 9.90 -1.82
N TRP A 14 -1.03 11.00 -1.27
CA TRP A 14 0.19 10.97 -0.46
C TRP A 14 0.04 10.11 0.79
N VAL A 15 -1.12 10.13 1.45
CA VAL A 15 -1.41 9.24 2.59
C VAL A 15 -1.35 7.78 2.18
N LEU A 16 -1.93 7.41 1.03
CA LEU A 16 -1.88 6.02 0.53
C LEU A 16 -0.45 5.61 0.15
N LEU A 17 0.32 6.48 -0.49
CA LEU A 17 1.73 6.22 -0.83
C LEU A 17 2.58 6.02 0.43
N LEU A 18 2.42 6.88 1.43
CA LEU A 18 3.13 6.75 2.70
C LEU A 18 2.73 5.47 3.44
N ALA A 19 1.44 5.15 3.48
CA ALA A 19 0.94 3.91 4.08
C ALA A 19 1.51 2.68 3.37
N THR A 20 1.48 2.65 2.04
CA THR A 20 2.09 1.58 1.23
C THR A 20 3.58 1.45 1.54
N PHE A 21 4.32 2.57 1.58
CA PHE A 21 5.75 2.57 1.87
C PHE A 21 6.04 1.96 3.24
N LEU A 22 5.34 2.41 4.28
CA LEU A 22 5.52 1.90 5.65
C LEU A 22 5.15 0.43 5.77
N ILE A 23 4.02 0.01 5.17
CA ILE A 23 3.57 -1.39 5.19
C ILE A 23 4.57 -2.29 4.46
N THR A 24 5.05 -1.87 3.28
CA THR A 24 6.02 -2.67 2.50
C THR A 24 7.34 -2.79 3.24
N ASN A 25 7.83 -1.70 3.83
CA ASN A 25 9.02 -1.74 4.70
C ASN A 25 8.83 -2.68 5.89
N PHE A 26 7.67 -2.60 6.55
CA PHE A 26 7.35 -3.46 7.68
C PHE A 26 7.30 -4.94 7.28
N LEU A 27 6.72 -5.26 6.12
CA LEU A 27 6.71 -6.64 5.60
C LEU A 27 8.11 -7.17 5.36
N PHE A 28 8.99 -6.38 4.72
CA PHE A 28 10.38 -6.80 4.48
C PHE A 28 11.18 -6.91 5.79
N PHE A 29 10.90 -6.02 6.75
CA PHE A 29 11.51 -6.05 8.08
C PHE A 29 11.18 -7.34 8.86
N ILE A 30 9.96 -7.87 8.70
CA ILE A 30 9.57 -9.14 9.35
C ILE A 30 9.95 -10.38 8.53
N ASP A 31 10.00 -10.28 7.20
CA ASP A 31 10.26 -11.41 6.29
C ASP A 31 11.69 -11.95 6.42
N GLU A 32 12.68 -11.08 6.61
CA GLU A 32 14.07 -11.51 6.79
C GLU A 32 14.33 -12.18 8.15
N GLY A 33 13.42 -12.06 9.12
CA GLY A 33 13.52 -12.70 10.44
C GLY A 33 14.60 -12.13 11.38
N TYR A 34 15.49 -11.27 10.89
CA TYR A 34 16.51 -10.57 11.68
C TYR A 34 15.99 -9.29 12.35
N PHE A 35 14.79 -8.82 11.97
CA PHE A 35 14.20 -7.55 12.45
C PHE A 35 15.16 -6.37 12.27
N ASP A 36 15.79 -6.30 11.10
CA ASP A 36 16.66 -5.20 10.68
C ASP A 36 16.30 -4.76 9.25
N PHE A 37 17.00 -3.75 8.74
CA PHE A 37 16.80 -3.24 7.38
C PHE A 37 17.87 -3.78 6.41
N THR A 38 18.37 -4.99 6.66
CA THR A 38 19.44 -5.59 5.84
C THR A 38 18.98 -5.84 4.41
N TRP A 39 17.67 -6.02 4.18
CA TRP A 39 17.09 -6.13 2.83
C TRP A 39 17.50 -5.01 1.87
N ILE A 40 17.75 -3.81 2.39
CA ILE A 40 18.17 -2.65 1.59
C ILE A 40 19.55 -2.86 0.95
N SER A 41 20.40 -3.70 1.55
CA SER A 41 21.76 -3.97 1.08
C SER A 41 21.83 -4.83 -0.18
N LEU A 42 20.79 -5.64 -0.43
CA LEU A 42 20.75 -6.60 -1.54
C LEU A 42 19.91 -6.04 -2.69
N TRP A 43 20.56 -5.83 -3.85
CA TRP A 43 19.87 -5.30 -5.04
C TRP A 43 18.67 -6.15 -5.49
N GLY A 44 18.72 -7.47 -5.30
CA GLY A 44 17.60 -8.36 -5.61
C GLY A 44 16.34 -8.05 -4.80
N ASN A 45 16.49 -7.64 -3.54
CA ASN A 45 15.37 -7.36 -2.64
C ASN A 45 14.65 -6.07 -3.05
N TRP A 46 15.33 -5.12 -3.68
CA TRP A 46 14.69 -3.92 -4.25
C TRP A 46 13.69 -4.25 -5.35
N VAL A 47 13.95 -5.28 -6.17
CA VAL A 47 13.00 -5.72 -7.20
C VAL A 47 11.73 -6.24 -6.54
N MET A 48 11.86 -7.11 -5.53
CA MET A 48 10.71 -7.60 -4.78
C MET A 48 10.00 -6.46 -4.04
N PHE A 49 10.73 -5.53 -3.44
CA PHE A 49 10.16 -4.37 -2.76
C PHE A 49 9.25 -3.58 -3.69
N VAL A 50 9.70 -3.26 -4.91
CA VAL A 50 8.90 -2.54 -5.91
C VAL A 50 7.66 -3.34 -6.31
N ILE A 51 7.79 -4.66 -6.49
CA ILE A 51 6.64 -5.53 -6.82
C ILE A 51 5.60 -5.49 -5.68
N TYR A 52 6.02 -5.74 -4.44
CA TYR A 52 5.13 -5.67 -3.26
C TYR A 52 4.49 -4.28 -3.14
N PHE A 53 5.28 -3.22 -3.27
CA PHE A 53 4.81 -1.84 -3.20
C PHE A 53 3.71 -1.58 -4.24
N LEU A 54 3.91 -2.00 -5.50
CA LEU A 54 2.93 -1.79 -6.57
C LEU A 54 1.62 -2.54 -6.33
N PHE A 55 1.70 -3.81 -5.91
CA PHE A 55 0.51 -4.62 -5.65
C PHE A 55 -0.27 -4.12 -4.43
N ILE A 56 0.41 -3.79 -3.34
CA ILE A 56 -0.20 -3.22 -2.13
C ILE A 56 -0.82 -1.86 -2.45
N PHE A 57 -0.10 -0.96 -3.14
CA PHE A 57 -0.63 0.34 -3.52
C PHE A 57 -1.87 0.23 -4.40
N THR A 58 -1.83 -0.67 -5.39
CA THR A 58 -2.97 -0.91 -6.29
C THR A 58 -4.17 -1.44 -5.51
N GLY A 59 -3.96 -2.37 -4.58
CA GLY A 59 -5.00 -2.88 -3.69
C GLY A 59 -5.60 -1.77 -2.82
N GLN A 60 -4.77 -0.96 -2.17
CA GLN A 60 -5.21 0.20 -1.38
C GLN A 60 -6.02 1.19 -2.22
N TRP A 61 -5.50 1.57 -3.39
CA TRP A 61 -6.14 2.53 -4.28
C TRP A 61 -7.50 2.05 -4.79
N LEU A 62 -7.60 0.79 -5.23
CA LEU A 62 -8.86 0.18 -5.66
C LEU A 62 -9.86 0.12 -4.52
N MET A 63 -9.41 -0.29 -3.33
CA MET A 63 -10.31 -0.47 -2.20
C MET A 63 -10.79 0.85 -1.62
N THR A 64 -9.93 1.87 -1.53
CA THR A 64 -10.37 3.23 -1.16
C THR A 64 -11.39 3.78 -2.16
N ARG A 65 -11.18 3.58 -3.47
CA ARG A 65 -12.16 3.99 -4.50
C ARG A 65 -13.49 3.25 -4.36
N LEU A 66 -13.45 1.96 -4.04
CA LEU A 66 -14.65 1.17 -3.83
C LEU A 66 -15.39 1.61 -2.56
N SER A 67 -14.68 1.80 -1.44
CA SER A 67 -15.25 2.26 -0.18
C SER A 67 -15.88 3.65 -0.26
N TRP A 68 -15.35 4.56 -1.09
CA TRP A 68 -15.99 5.86 -1.33
C TRP A 68 -17.37 5.76 -1.97
N ARG A 69 -17.72 4.66 -2.65
CA ARG A 69 -19.09 4.48 -3.16
C ARG A 69 -20.10 4.24 -2.05
N PHE A 70 -19.67 3.70 -0.91
CA PHE A 70 -20.57 3.36 0.20
C PHE A 70 -20.62 4.50 1.22
N GLU A 71 -19.47 4.95 1.72
CA GLU A 71 -19.40 6.01 2.72
C GLU A 71 -18.21 6.94 2.48
N PRO A 72 -18.42 8.18 2.00
CA PRO A 72 -17.36 9.15 1.84
C PRO A 72 -16.95 9.70 3.22
N GLY A 73 -15.81 9.25 3.75
CA GLY A 73 -15.33 9.69 5.06
C GLY A 73 -13.95 9.16 5.44
N PRO A 74 -13.41 9.51 6.62
CA PRO A 74 -12.11 9.02 7.09
C PRO A 74 -12.07 7.49 7.23
N LEU A 75 -13.18 6.87 7.61
CA LEU A 75 -13.33 5.41 7.70
C LEU A 75 -13.04 4.71 6.37
N SER A 76 -13.46 5.30 5.23
CA SER A 76 -13.19 4.71 3.91
C SER A 76 -11.70 4.59 3.58
N TYR A 77 -10.85 5.46 4.12
CA TYR A 77 -9.40 5.35 3.96
C TYR A 77 -8.83 4.28 4.87
N ILE A 78 -9.30 4.20 6.11
CA ILE A 78 -8.86 3.16 7.04
C ILE A 78 -9.20 1.78 6.47
N PHE A 79 -10.43 1.61 5.96
CA PHE A 79 -10.84 0.39 5.28
C PHE A 79 -10.05 0.14 3.99
N GLY A 80 -9.85 1.16 3.17
CA GLY A 80 -9.08 1.03 1.94
C GLY A 80 -7.62 0.66 2.18
N ILE A 81 -6.97 1.24 3.19
CA ILE A 81 -5.59 0.93 3.57
C ILE A 81 -5.52 -0.49 4.13
N THR A 82 -6.39 -0.86 5.08
CA THR A 82 -6.33 -2.17 5.73
C THR A 82 -6.73 -3.31 4.79
N LEU A 83 -7.96 -3.30 4.26
CA LEU A 83 -8.44 -4.34 3.35
C LEU A 83 -7.68 -4.34 2.02
N GLY A 84 -7.37 -3.15 1.49
CA GLY A 84 -6.63 -3.05 0.24
C GLY A 84 -5.20 -3.58 0.34
N SER A 85 -4.52 -3.41 1.49
CA SER A 85 -3.19 -4.00 1.69
C SER A 85 -3.25 -5.53 1.79
N VAL A 86 -4.24 -6.07 2.50
CA VAL A 86 -4.43 -7.52 2.63
C VAL A 86 -4.76 -8.14 1.28
N LEU A 87 -5.68 -7.53 0.51
CA LEU A 87 -6.04 -8.03 -0.81
C LEU A 87 -4.88 -7.88 -1.81
N GLY A 88 -4.19 -6.74 -1.82
CA GLY A 88 -3.06 -6.50 -2.71
C GLY A 88 -1.89 -7.44 -2.44
N GLY A 89 -1.50 -7.57 -1.17
CA GLY A 89 -0.44 -8.51 -0.75
C GLY A 89 -0.85 -9.98 -0.94
N GLY A 90 -2.08 -10.33 -0.57
CA GLY A 90 -2.60 -11.69 -0.75
C GLY A 90 -2.67 -12.11 -2.21
N LEU A 91 -3.10 -11.22 -3.11
CA LEU A 91 -3.09 -11.47 -4.55
C LEU A 91 -1.68 -11.72 -5.06
N LEU A 92 -0.70 -10.92 -4.64
CA LEU A 92 0.69 -11.13 -5.00
C LEU A 92 1.20 -12.50 -4.54
N ILE A 93 0.92 -12.89 -3.30
CA ILE A 93 1.31 -14.20 -2.76
C ILE A 93 0.71 -15.33 -3.62
N VAL A 94 -0.59 -15.24 -3.93
CA VAL A 94 -1.25 -16.23 -4.79
C VAL A 94 -0.58 -16.32 -6.16
N LEU A 95 -0.27 -15.18 -6.78
CA LEU A 95 0.40 -15.13 -8.09
C LEU A 95 1.83 -15.68 -8.07
N LEU A 96 2.55 -15.53 -6.96
CA LEU A 96 3.90 -16.09 -6.81
C LEU A 96 3.88 -17.59 -6.47
N SER A 97 2.75 -18.11 -5.98
CA SER A 97 2.57 -19.52 -5.62
C SER A 97 1.96 -20.40 -6.72
N ALA A 98 1.46 -19.78 -7.80
CA ALA A 98 0.83 -20.43 -8.95
C ALA A 98 1.84 -20.75 -10.05
#